data_AF-A0A9N9A179-F1
#
_entry.id   AF-A0A9N9A179-F1
#
_cell.length_a   1.000
_cell.length_b   1.000
_cell.length_c   1.000
_cell.angle_alpha   90.00
_cell.angle_beta   90.00
_cell.angle_gamma   90.00
#
_symmetry.space_group_name_H-M   'P 1'
#
loop_
_entity.id
_entity.type
_entity.pdbx_description
1 polymer ?
#
loop_
_entity_poly.entity_id
_entity_poly.type
_entity_poly.pdbx_seq_one_letter_code
_entity_poly.pdbx_strand_id
1 'polypeptide(L)'
;MVKSSKCSGIVQVDAKATRYLDGLDVWHMEVAGPSYNAANDHIVNDTKKSLRTDLLNLIMILRNHLDCDVNIATKIKVFCTQAIKTRLTLYALNMLPDGRFLSSELASVDIPFSFNGKSQYKSILRMMAIFHDEITKQETLINEINKCVLRSNGTTVREVLKIPELE
;
A
#
# COMPACT_ATOMS: atom_id res chain seq x y z
N MET A 1 30.67 15.43 17.53
CA MET A 1 30.31 14.92 16.19
C MET A 1 28.81 15.06 16.03
N VAL A 2 28.36 16.05 15.25
CA VAL A 2 26.94 16.39 15.08
C VAL A 2 26.30 15.32 14.20
N LYS A 3 25.38 14.53 14.75
CA LYS A 3 24.53 13.63 13.95
C LYS A 3 23.60 14.50 13.12
N SER A 4 23.88 14.56 11.82
CA SER A 4 22.97 15.11 10.81
C SER A 4 21.66 14.32 10.85
N SER A 5 20.60 14.96 11.34
CA SER A 5 19.24 14.46 11.23
C SER A 5 18.75 14.65 9.80
N LYS A 6 19.07 13.71 8.90
CA LYS A 6 18.34 13.56 7.64
C LYS A 6 17.05 12.79 7.92
N CYS A 7 16.07 13.45 8.52
CA CYS A 7 14.69 13.00 8.47
C CYS A 7 14.17 13.34 7.07
N SER A 8 14.56 12.57 6.05
CA SER A 8 14.08 12.78 4.68
C SER A 8 12.64 12.28 4.47
N GLY A 9 12.00 11.69 5.49
CA GLY A 9 10.69 11.05 5.36
C GLY A 9 10.67 9.84 4.43
N ILE A 10 11.77 9.56 3.72
CA ILE A 10 11.90 8.44 2.79
C ILE A 10 12.17 7.19 3.61
N VAL A 11 11.14 6.36 3.71
CA VAL A 11 11.25 5.04 4.31
C VAL A 11 11.93 4.10 3.30
N GLN A 12 13.09 3.57 3.67
CA GLN A 12 13.76 2.52 2.90
C GLN A 12 12.97 1.20 3.08
N VAL A 13 12.59 0.60 1.97
CA VAL A 13 11.88 -0.68 1.85
C VAL A 13 12.72 -1.65 1.01
N ASP A 14 12.46 -2.95 1.10
CA ASP A 14 13.26 -3.99 0.41
C ASP A 14 13.01 -4.03 -1.10
N ALA A 15 11.77 -3.75 -1.51
CA ALA A 15 11.42 -3.52 -2.91
C ALA A 15 10.27 -2.52 -3.01
N LYS A 16 10.17 -1.81 -4.14
CA LYS A 16 9.03 -0.92 -4.41
C LYS A 16 8.71 -0.83 -5.89
N ALA A 17 7.46 -0.47 -6.18
CA ALA A 17 6.98 -0.16 -7.51
C ALA A 17 6.33 1.23 -7.51
N THR A 18 6.83 2.07 -8.40
CA THR A 18 6.34 3.43 -8.65
C THR A 18 5.48 3.42 -9.90
N ARG A 19 4.35 4.12 -9.86
CA ARG A 19 3.55 4.36 -11.06
C ARG A 19 4.30 5.31 -12.00
N TYR A 20 4.40 4.93 -13.27
CA TYR A 20 5.15 5.70 -14.27
C TYR A 20 4.60 7.11 -14.49
N LEU A 21 3.27 7.27 -14.42
CA LEU A 21 2.59 8.53 -14.77
C LEU A 21 2.95 9.70 -13.85
N ASP A 22 3.07 9.47 -12.56
CA ASP A 22 3.23 10.51 -11.54
C ASP A 22 4.29 10.19 -10.48
N GLY A 23 5.01 9.07 -10.63
CA GLY A 23 6.09 8.67 -9.74
C GLY A 23 5.63 8.25 -8.34
N LEU A 24 4.32 8.10 -8.10
CA LEU A 24 3.80 7.71 -6.79
C LEU A 24 4.00 6.22 -6.54
N ASP A 25 4.43 5.88 -5.33
CA ASP A 25 4.59 4.51 -4.87
C ASP A 25 3.20 3.85 -4.69
N VAL A 26 2.95 2.75 -5.40
CA VAL A 26 1.65 2.02 -5.36
C VAL A 26 1.79 0.63 -4.74
N TRP A 27 3.02 0.12 -4.70
CA TRP A 27 3.33 -1.13 -4.02
C TRP A 27 4.74 -1.10 -3.43
N HIS A 28 4.91 -1.75 -2.28
CA HIS A 28 6.22 -2.09 -1.77
C HIS A 28 6.27 -3.45 -1.06
N MET A 29 7.49 -3.92 -0.80
CA MET A 29 7.77 -5.16 -0.08
C MET A 29 8.65 -4.88 1.14
N GLU A 30 8.31 -5.48 2.27
CA GLU A 30 9.15 -5.48 3.47
C GLU A 30 9.32 -6.90 4.02
N VAL A 31 10.56 -7.25 4.34
CA VAL A 31 10.95 -8.49 5.01
C VAL A 31 11.21 -8.18 6.48
N ALA A 32 10.24 -8.52 7.33
CA ALA A 32 10.29 -8.27 8.76
C ALA A 32 11.14 -9.35 9.46
N GLY A 33 12.46 -9.11 9.47
CA GLY A 33 13.44 -9.96 10.12
C GLY A 33 13.77 -11.28 9.39
N PRO A 34 14.77 -12.03 9.89
CA PRO A 34 15.17 -13.30 9.29
C PRO A 34 14.11 -14.39 9.45
N SER A 35 14.13 -15.38 8.55
CA SER A 35 13.23 -16.55 8.63
C SER A 35 13.45 -17.42 9.88
N TYR A 36 14.62 -17.30 10.52
CA TYR A 36 15.01 -18.00 11.75
C TYR A 36 15.46 -16.99 12.82
N ASN A 37 14.97 -17.14 14.07
CA ASN A 37 15.31 -16.31 15.23
C ASN A 37 15.03 -14.80 15.12
N ALA A 38 14.04 -14.38 14.31
CA ALA A 38 13.57 -12.99 14.35
C ALA A 38 12.95 -12.65 15.72
N ALA A 39 13.46 -11.61 16.37
CA ALA A 39 12.85 -11.12 17.61
C ALA A 39 11.50 -10.46 17.30
N ASN A 40 10.49 -10.74 18.13
CA ASN A 40 9.14 -10.23 17.92
C ASN A 40 9.09 -8.70 17.88
N ASP A 41 9.92 -8.02 18.68
CA ASP A 41 9.97 -6.56 18.70
C ASP A 41 10.44 -5.97 17.37
N HIS A 42 11.39 -6.63 16.70
CA HIS A 42 11.84 -6.22 15.36
C HIS A 42 10.71 -6.37 14.35
N ILE A 43 10.02 -7.53 14.34
CA ILE A 43 8.89 -7.79 13.43
C ILE A 43 7.79 -6.72 13.60
N VAL A 44 7.43 -6.41 14.85
CA VAL A 44 6.40 -5.42 15.16
C VAL A 44 6.81 -4.02 14.70
N ASN A 45 8.09 -3.65 14.90
CA ASN A 45 8.59 -2.34 14.48
C ASN A 45 8.62 -2.20 12.96
N ASP A 46 9.07 -3.23 12.24
CA ASP A 46 9.09 -3.23 10.77
C ASP A 46 7.66 -3.17 10.21
N THR A 47 6.74 -3.96 10.77
CA THR A 47 5.31 -3.91 10.38
C THR A 47 4.71 -2.51 10.56
N LYS A 48 4.99 -1.85 11.69
CA LYS A 48 4.52 -0.47 11.95
C LYS A 48 5.10 0.52 10.96
N LYS A 49 6.37 0.34 10.57
CA LYS A 49 7.05 1.17 9.59
C LYS A 49 6.45 0.97 8.19
N SER A 50 6.17 -0.25 7.78
CA SER A 50 5.48 -0.56 6.51
C SER A 50 4.10 0.08 6.45
N LEU A 51 3.26 -0.13 7.47
CA LEU A 51 1.91 0.45 7.52
C LEU A 51 1.92 1.99 7.49
N ARG A 52 2.88 2.63 8.16
CA ARG A 52 3.05 4.09 8.09
C ARG A 52 3.43 4.55 6.69
N THR A 53 4.28 3.80 5.99
CA THR A 53 4.71 4.09 4.62
C THR A 53 3.54 3.99 3.66
N ASP A 54 2.77 2.90 3.74
CA ASP A 54 1.55 2.71 2.96
C ASP A 54 0.53 3.84 3.17
N LEU A 55 0.32 4.23 4.42
CA LEU A 55 -0.60 5.33 4.74
C LEU A 55 -0.14 6.65 4.12
N LEU A 56 1.16 6.95 4.16
CA LEU A 56 1.70 8.13 3.51
C LEU A 56 1.58 8.06 1.98
N ASN A 57 1.86 6.90 1.37
CA ASN A 57 1.72 6.68 -0.06
C ASN A 57 0.26 6.89 -0.51
N LEU A 58 -0.69 6.32 0.21
CA LEU A 58 -2.11 6.51 -0.08
C LEU A 58 -2.54 7.97 0.07
N ILE A 59 -2.09 8.66 1.13
CA ILE A 59 -2.37 10.10 1.31
C ILE A 59 -1.79 10.91 0.14
N MET A 60 -0.59 10.60 -0.33
CA MET A 60 0.00 11.28 -1.49
C MET A 60 -0.85 11.10 -2.75
N ILE A 61 -1.39 9.90 -3.00
CA ILE A 61 -2.30 9.67 -4.12
C ILE A 61 -3.61 10.46 -3.92
N LEU A 62 -4.23 10.38 -2.74
CA LEU A 62 -5.48 11.08 -2.44
C LEU A 62 -5.34 12.61 -2.55
N ARG A 63 -4.17 13.18 -2.25
CA ARG A 63 -3.87 14.60 -2.42
C ARG A 63 -3.95 15.07 -3.88
N ASN A 64 -3.69 14.20 -4.84
CA ASN A 64 -3.87 14.51 -6.26
C ASN A 64 -5.35 14.44 -6.69
N HIS A 65 -6.25 14.00 -5.80
CA HIS A 65 -7.66 13.74 -6.08
C HIS A 65 -8.58 14.28 -4.97
N LEU A 66 -8.23 15.42 -4.35
CA LEU A 66 -8.98 15.98 -3.21
C LEU A 66 -10.44 16.31 -3.51
N ASP A 67 -10.74 16.70 -4.75
CA ASP A 67 -12.08 17.09 -5.15
C ASP A 67 -12.89 15.89 -5.73
N CYS A 68 -12.31 14.68 -5.67
CA CYS A 68 -12.96 13.44 -6.07
C CYS A 68 -14.08 13.06 -5.07
N ASP A 69 -15.15 12.45 -5.58
CA ASP A 69 -16.20 11.85 -4.76
C ASP A 69 -15.62 10.74 -3.87
N VAL A 70 -15.94 10.78 -2.58
CA VAL A 70 -15.47 9.80 -1.58
C VAL A 70 -15.84 8.36 -1.95
N ASN A 71 -17.01 8.11 -2.54
CA ASN A 71 -17.45 6.77 -2.94
C ASN A 71 -16.57 6.18 -4.06
N ILE A 72 -15.90 7.03 -4.82
CA ILE A 72 -14.92 6.62 -5.83
C ILE A 72 -13.54 6.51 -5.18
N ALA A 73 -13.12 7.52 -4.42
CA ALA A 73 -11.79 7.59 -3.81
C ALA A 73 -11.52 6.46 -2.80
N THR A 74 -12.56 5.95 -2.11
CA THR A 74 -12.46 4.79 -1.21
C THR A 74 -12.03 3.49 -1.91
N LYS A 75 -12.13 3.43 -3.25
CA LYS A 75 -11.68 2.30 -4.06
C LYS A 75 -10.19 2.38 -4.43
N ILE A 76 -9.55 3.53 -4.22
CA ILE A 76 -8.11 3.70 -4.42
C ILE A 76 -7.38 2.89 -3.36
N LYS A 77 -6.47 2.04 -3.82
CA LYS A 77 -5.66 1.15 -2.98
C LYS A 77 -4.18 1.38 -3.24
N VAL A 78 -3.41 1.30 -2.16
CA VAL A 78 -1.98 0.95 -2.22
C VAL A 78 -1.81 -0.47 -1.70
N PHE A 79 -0.76 -1.14 -2.15
CA PHE A 79 -0.53 -2.55 -1.84
C PHE A 79 0.78 -2.74 -1.13
N CYS A 80 0.86 -3.77 -0.30
CA CYS A 80 2.11 -4.14 0.32
C CYS A 80 2.23 -5.64 0.43
N THR A 81 3.44 -6.14 0.19
CA THR A 81 3.79 -7.53 0.44
C THR A 81 4.72 -7.60 1.63
N GLN A 82 4.27 -8.24 2.69
CA GLN A 82 5.06 -8.41 3.90
C GLN A 82 5.50 -9.86 4.05
N ALA A 83 6.81 -10.08 4.18
CA ALA A 83 7.36 -11.37 4.56
C ALA A 83 7.67 -11.37 6.07
N ILE A 84 6.98 -12.21 6.83
CA ILE A 84 7.23 -12.43 8.26
C ILE A 84 7.56 -13.90 8.45
N LYS A 85 8.80 -14.19 8.89
CA LYS A 85 9.33 -15.55 9.03
C LYS A 85 9.19 -16.34 7.71
N THR A 86 8.25 -17.28 7.66
CA THR A 86 7.95 -18.10 6.48
C THR A 86 6.68 -17.70 5.77
N ARG A 87 5.98 -16.67 6.23
CA ARG A 87 4.70 -16.24 5.67
C ARG A 87 4.89 -14.99 4.82
N LEU A 88 4.40 -15.07 3.60
CA LEU A 88 4.25 -13.93 2.70
C LEU A 88 2.78 -13.51 2.72
N THR A 89 2.50 -12.26 3.04
CA THR A 89 1.14 -11.71 3.04
C THR A 89 1.07 -10.52 2.08
N LEU A 90 0.12 -10.56 1.16
CA LEU A 90 -0.27 -9.42 0.33
C LEU A 90 -1.49 -8.76 0.96
N TYR A 91 -1.41 -7.47 1.27
CA TYR A 91 -2.54 -6.68 1.73
C TYR A 91 -2.71 -5.42 0.89
N ALA A 92 -3.91 -4.84 0.97
CA ALA A 92 -4.23 -3.54 0.43
C ALA A 92 -4.63 -2.57 1.53
N LEU A 93 -4.27 -1.30 1.37
CA LEU A 93 -4.71 -0.20 2.22
C LEU A 93 -5.58 0.75 1.40
N ASN A 94 -6.75 1.10 1.93
CA ASN A 94 -7.65 2.09 1.34
C ASN A 94 -8.31 2.99 2.40
N MET A 95 -8.90 4.09 1.94
CA MET A 95 -9.72 4.98 2.77
C MET A 95 -11.15 4.45 2.87
N LEU A 96 -11.80 4.65 4.01
CA LEU A 96 -13.22 4.42 4.27
C LEU A 96 -14.02 5.71 4.07
N PRO A 97 -15.36 5.64 3.89
CA PRO A 97 -16.18 6.83 3.66
C PRO A 97 -16.12 7.88 4.79
N ASP A 98 -15.77 7.47 6.00
CA ASP A 98 -15.61 8.34 7.17
C ASP A 98 -14.18 8.88 7.35
N GLY A 99 -13.27 8.61 6.40
CA GLY A 99 -11.90 9.08 6.41
C GLY A 99 -10.93 8.22 7.21
N ARG A 100 -11.40 7.15 7.86
CA ARG A 100 -10.50 6.15 8.44
C ARG A 100 -9.81 5.34 7.35
N PHE A 101 -8.70 4.71 7.69
CA PHE A 101 -7.97 3.82 6.79
C PHE A 101 -8.17 2.36 7.19
N LEU A 102 -8.30 1.48 6.21
CA LEU A 102 -8.46 0.05 6.40
C LEU A 102 -7.36 -0.70 5.65
N SER A 103 -6.61 -1.53 6.37
CA SER A 103 -5.73 -2.54 5.76
C SER A 103 -6.47 -3.88 5.72
N SER A 104 -6.52 -4.49 4.54
CA SER A 104 -7.20 -5.77 4.30
C SER A 104 -6.23 -6.77 3.65
N GLU A 105 -6.10 -7.94 4.25
CA GLU A 105 -5.37 -9.06 3.64
C GLU A 105 -6.08 -9.52 2.37
N LEU A 106 -5.33 -9.62 1.27
CA LEU A 106 -5.82 -10.14 -0.02
C LEU A 106 -5.45 -11.61 -0.20
N ALA A 107 -4.24 -11.98 0.22
CA ALA A 107 -3.76 -13.35 0.21
C ALA A 107 -2.63 -13.51 1.23
N SER A 108 -2.48 -14.71 1.77
CA SER A 108 -1.32 -15.10 2.56
C SER A 108 -0.89 -16.52 2.22
N VAL A 109 0.41 -16.74 2.08
CA VAL A 109 1.00 -18.00 1.64
C VAL A 109 2.29 -18.28 2.41
N ASP A 110 2.60 -19.57 2.60
CA ASP A 110 3.88 -19.96 3.16
C ASP A 110 4.94 -20.04 2.04
N ILE A 111 6.11 -19.46 2.31
CA ILE A 111 7.28 -19.49 1.42
C ILE A 111 7.96 -20.86 1.56
N PRO A 112 8.07 -21.65 0.49
CA PRO A 112 8.65 -22.98 0.56
C PRO A 112 10.18 -22.90 0.63
N PHE A 113 10.74 -22.68 1.81
CA PHE A 113 12.19 -22.78 2.05
C PHE A 113 12.72 -24.23 2.06
N SER A 114 11.91 -25.21 1.61
CA SER A 114 12.32 -26.62 1.47
C SER A 114 12.01 -27.15 0.08
N PHE A 115 12.88 -28.02 -0.46
CA PHE A 115 12.68 -28.67 -1.75
C PHE A 115 11.40 -29.53 -1.81
N ASN A 116 10.94 -30.04 -0.66
CA ASN A 116 9.68 -30.77 -0.54
C ASN A 116 8.45 -29.87 -0.65
N GLY A 117 8.61 -28.55 -0.45
CA GLY A 117 7.56 -27.55 -0.56
C GLY A 117 7.29 -27.07 -1.99
N LYS A 118 7.86 -27.70 -3.04
CA LYS A 118 7.76 -27.22 -4.43
C LYS A 118 6.32 -26.95 -4.92
N SER A 119 5.35 -27.70 -4.42
CA SER A 119 3.92 -27.50 -4.75
C SER A 119 3.36 -26.18 -4.21
N GLN A 120 3.96 -25.60 -3.16
CA GLN A 120 3.53 -24.35 -2.53
C GLN A 120 3.91 -23.11 -3.35
N TYR A 121 4.87 -23.21 -4.28
CA TYR A 121 5.13 -22.12 -5.23
C TYR A 121 3.90 -21.78 -6.07
N LYS A 122 3.00 -22.74 -6.32
CA LYS A 122 1.72 -22.47 -6.98
C LYS A 122 0.88 -21.44 -6.22
N SER A 123 0.95 -21.45 -4.88
CA SER A 123 0.25 -20.46 -4.05
C SER A 123 0.87 -19.08 -4.17
N ILE A 124 2.20 -18.98 -4.25
CA ILE A 124 2.91 -17.71 -4.52
C ILE A 124 2.50 -17.16 -5.89
N LEU A 125 2.49 -17.99 -6.93
CA LEU A 125 2.06 -17.56 -8.27
C LEU A 125 0.60 -17.10 -8.30
N ARG A 126 -0.29 -17.76 -7.54
CA ARG A 126 -1.69 -17.32 -7.37
C ARG A 126 -1.79 -15.98 -6.66
N MET A 127 -1.00 -15.75 -5.62
CA MET A 127 -0.93 -14.44 -4.95
C MET A 127 -0.48 -13.35 -5.94
N MET A 128 0.52 -13.61 -6.77
CA MET A 128 0.97 -12.66 -7.79
C MET A 128 -0.09 -12.40 -8.87
N ALA A 129 -0.90 -13.39 -9.22
CA ALA A 129 -2.04 -13.20 -10.11
C ALA A 129 -3.11 -12.29 -9.47
N ILE A 130 -3.44 -12.48 -8.18
CA ILE A 130 -4.34 -11.58 -7.43
C ILE A 130 -3.78 -10.16 -7.43
N PHE A 131 -2.48 -10.00 -7.17
CA PHE A 131 -1.83 -8.69 -7.19
C PHE A 131 -1.93 -8.02 -8.56
N HIS A 132 -1.63 -8.76 -9.63
CA HIS A 132 -1.75 -8.27 -11.00
C HIS A 132 -3.18 -7.76 -11.28
N ASP A 133 -4.19 -8.57 -10.98
CA ASP A 133 -5.59 -8.21 -11.24
C ASP A 133 -6.02 -6.96 -10.45
N GLU A 134 -5.57 -6.81 -9.21
CA GLU A 134 -5.84 -5.61 -8.42
C GLU A 134 -5.13 -4.37 -8.99
N ILE A 135 -3.89 -4.50 -9.47
CA ILE A 135 -3.17 -3.39 -10.14
C ILE A 135 -3.90 -2.96 -11.41
N THR A 136 -4.35 -3.91 -12.25
CA THR A 136 -5.12 -3.59 -13.46
C THR A 136 -6.43 -2.86 -13.14
N LYS A 137 -7.11 -3.24 -12.06
CA LYS A 137 -8.30 -2.52 -11.56
C LYS A 137 -7.96 -1.10 -11.11
N GLN A 138 -6.84 -0.91 -10.40
CA GLN A 138 -6.41 0.42 -9.97
C GLN A 138 -6.03 1.31 -11.16
N GLU A 139 -5.39 0.77 -12.19
CA GLU A 139 -5.09 1.51 -13.41
C GLU A 139 -6.36 1.99 -14.11
N THR A 140 -7.37 1.11 -14.23
CA THR A 140 -8.67 1.46 -14.81
C THR A 140 -9.37 2.54 -14.00
N LEU A 141 -9.44 2.38 -12.67
CA LEU A 141 -10.05 3.34 -11.75
C LEU A 141 -9.39 4.73 -11.84
N ILE A 142 -8.06 4.80 -11.85
CA ILE A 142 -7.34 6.07 -11.92
C ILE A 142 -7.55 6.75 -13.27
N ASN A 143 -7.59 5.98 -14.36
CA ASN A 143 -7.92 6.52 -15.67
C ASN A 143 -9.36 7.07 -15.73
N GLU A 144 -10.32 6.45 -15.05
CA GLU A 144 -11.68 6.97 -14.92
C GLU A 144 -11.70 8.28 -14.12
N ILE A 145 -11.04 8.32 -12.95
CA ILE A 145 -10.93 9.51 -12.11
C ILE A 145 -10.31 10.68 -12.88
N ASN A 146 -9.25 10.42 -13.66
CA ASN A 146 -8.56 11.47 -14.43
C ASN A 146 -9.37 11.99 -15.61
N LYS A 147 -10.23 11.14 -16.22
CA LYS A 147 -11.09 11.55 -17.35
C LYS A 147 -12.29 12.36 -16.90
N CYS A 148 -12.84 12.02 -15.75
CA CYS A 148 -13.98 12.74 -15.21
C CYS A 148 -13.45 14.01 -14.54
N VAL A 149 -13.69 15.18 -15.14
CA VAL A 149 -13.54 16.50 -14.50
C VAL A 149 -14.63 16.59 -13.40
N LEU A 150 -14.49 15.80 -12.34
CA LEU A 150 -15.52 15.64 -11.32
C LEU A 150 -15.47 16.86 -10.41
N ARG A 151 -16.21 17.89 -10.78
CA ARG A 151 -16.91 18.65 -9.76
C ARG A 151 -17.96 17.72 -9.17
N SER A 152 -17.57 17.04 -8.11
CA SER A 152 -18.48 16.22 -7.31
C SER A 152 -19.63 17.10 -6.79
N ASN A 153 -20.87 16.66 -6.95
CA ASN A 153 -22.03 17.23 -6.24
C ASN A 153 -22.20 16.62 -4.84
N GLY A 154 -21.39 15.60 -4.50
CA GLY A 154 -21.40 14.89 -3.22
C GLY A 154 -20.15 15.16 -2.38
N THR A 155 -20.03 14.46 -1.25
CA THR A 155 -18.93 14.65 -0.30
C THR A 155 -17.58 14.33 -0.93
N THR A 156 -16.65 15.28 -0.83
CA THR A 156 -15.31 15.16 -1.44
C THR A 156 -14.28 14.59 -0.47
N VAL A 157 -13.18 14.06 -1.01
CA VAL A 157 -12.03 13.60 -0.21
C VAL A 157 -11.53 14.71 0.71
N ARG A 158 -11.50 15.95 0.22
CA ARG A 158 -11.11 17.15 0.98
C ARG A 158 -11.93 17.31 2.25
N GLU A 159 -13.25 17.20 2.15
CA GLU A 159 -14.18 17.37 3.27
C GLU A 159 -14.01 16.28 4.31
N VAL A 160 -13.91 15.02 3.88
CA VAL A 160 -13.73 13.87 4.78
C VAL A 160 -12.39 13.92 5.52
N LEU A 161 -11.32 14.27 4.81
CA LEU A 161 -9.99 14.41 5.41
C LEU A 161 -9.78 15.76 6.13
N LYS A 162 -10.77 16.66 6.09
CA LYS A 162 -10.72 18.00 6.71
C LYS A 162 -9.50 18.82 6.27
N ILE A 163 -9.16 18.74 4.99
CA ILE A 163 -8.02 19.47 4.42
C ILE A 163 -8.49 20.88 4.03
N PRO A 164 -7.88 21.95 4.56
CA PRO A 164 -8.28 23.32 4.23
C PRO A 164 -8.05 23.62 2.73
N GLU A 165 -8.79 24.59 2.20
CA GLU A 165 -8.44 25.21 0.92
C GLU A 165 -7.11 25.97 1.09
N LEU A 166 -6.24 25.86 0.09
CA LEU A 166 -5.01 26.65 0.06
C LEU A 166 -5.41 28.06 -0.40
N GLU A 167 -5.18 29.06 0.45
CA GLU A 167 -5.29 30.49 0.11
C GLU A 167 -4.30 30.90 -0.99
#